data_AF-X0IML9-F1
#
_entry.id   AF-X0IML9-F1
#
_cell.length_a   1.000
_cell.length_b   1.000
_cell.length_c   1.000
_cell.angle_alpha   90.00
_cell.angle_beta   90.00
_cell.angle_gamma   90.00
#
_symmetry.space_group_name_H-M   'P 1'
#
loop_
_entity.id
_entity.type
_entity.pdbx_description
1 polymer ?
#
loop_
_entity_poly.entity_id
_entity_poly.type
_entity_poly.pdbx_seq_one_letter_code
_entity_poly.pdbx_strand_id
1 'polypeptide(L)'
;MKDSTWDESTSEWLHNIVSKPLNGPGETLRIRSDFYILASGVLSRPKVPNSPGLLEFGGHIFHTARWDYNYTGGSPEDPRLSNLKDKNVAFLGTGATGIQVVPELAKWVKKLYVIQRTPAVVAERGQTPIDPKQWCRDTREKGW
;
A
#
# COMPACT_ATOMS: atom_id res chain seq x y z
N MET A 1 4.80 10.16 -14.21
CA MET A 1 5.49 11.40 -14.62
C MET A 1 6.98 11.19 -14.46
N LYS A 2 7.77 11.50 -15.50
CA LYS A 2 9.23 11.37 -15.48
C LYS A 2 9.86 12.68 -14.99
N ASP A 3 9.46 13.79 -15.58
CA ASP A 3 9.91 15.14 -15.23
C ASP A 3 8.86 16.18 -15.64
N SER A 4 8.99 17.39 -15.09
CA SER A 4 8.17 18.55 -15.45
C SER A 4 8.99 19.82 -15.29
N THR A 5 8.85 20.72 -16.25
CA THR A 5 9.61 21.96 -16.34
C THR A 5 8.69 23.12 -16.70
N TRP A 6 8.91 24.28 -16.11
CA TRP A 6 8.22 25.50 -16.48
C TRP A 6 8.86 26.11 -17.75
N ASP A 7 8.04 26.50 -18.72
CA ASP A 7 8.45 27.24 -19.92
C ASP A 7 8.02 28.70 -19.81
N GLU A 8 8.99 29.58 -19.53
CA GLU A 8 8.76 31.02 -19.38
C GLU A 8 8.21 31.69 -20.66
N SER A 9 8.53 31.13 -21.84
CA SER A 9 8.17 31.76 -23.12
C SER A 9 6.68 31.61 -23.44
N THR A 10 6.08 30.50 -23.02
CA THR A 10 4.65 30.23 -23.19
C THR A 10 3.85 30.39 -21.90
N SER A 11 4.52 30.56 -20.75
CA SER A 11 3.90 30.54 -19.42
C SER A 11 3.12 29.24 -19.17
N GLU A 12 3.68 28.12 -19.60
CA GLU A 12 3.08 26.79 -19.45
C GLU A 12 4.06 25.81 -18.75
N TRP A 13 3.50 24.81 -18.08
CA TRP A 13 4.25 23.63 -17.66
C TRP A 13 4.36 22.63 -18.80
N LEU A 14 5.57 22.12 -19.03
CA LEU A 14 5.85 21.02 -19.93
C LEU A 14 6.09 19.75 -19.12
N HIS A 15 5.35 18.68 -19.42
CA HIS A 15 5.43 17.41 -18.72
C HIS A 15 5.91 16.30 -19.66
N ASN A 16 6.92 15.54 -19.22
CA ASN A 16 7.30 14.28 -19.85
C ASN A 16 6.72 13.13 -19.01
N ILE A 17 5.80 12.36 -19.58
CA ILE A 17 5.09 11.28 -18.91
C ILE A 17 5.41 9.97 -19.62
N VAL A 18 5.91 9.01 -18.86
CA VAL A 18 6.07 7.64 -19.35
C VAL A 18 4.83 6.85 -18.94
N SER A 19 4.07 6.38 -19.94
CA SER A 19 2.96 5.44 -19.76
C SER A 19 3.52 4.03 -19.97
N LYS A 20 3.28 3.13 -19.02
CA LYS A 20 3.64 1.71 -19.12
C LYS A 20 2.38 0.89 -18.81
N PRO A 21 1.58 0.56 -19.82
CA PRO A 21 0.44 -0.33 -19.60
C PRO A 21 0.94 -1.70 -19.12
N LEU A 22 0.07 -2.43 -18.41
CA LEU A 22 0.41 -3.76 -17.88
C LEU A 22 0.79 -4.75 -19.00
N ASN A 23 0.12 -4.63 -20.14
CA ASN A 23 0.31 -5.47 -21.33
C ASN A 23 0.43 -4.56 -22.57
N GLY A 24 1.65 -4.11 -22.90
CA GLY A 24 1.90 -3.33 -24.11
C GLY A 24 3.22 -2.56 -24.08
N PRO A 25 3.65 -2.00 -25.22
CA PRO A 25 4.83 -1.15 -25.25
C PRO A 25 4.57 0.12 -24.44
N GLY A 26 5.58 0.54 -23.66
CA GLY A 26 5.51 1.82 -22.97
C GLY A 26 5.66 2.97 -23.97
N GLU A 27 4.93 4.06 -23.77
CA GLU A 27 5.02 5.27 -24.58
C GLU A 27 5.42 6.47 -23.73
N THR A 28 6.00 7.48 -24.38
CA THR A 28 6.29 8.76 -23.75
C THR A 28 5.36 9.82 -24.32
N LEU A 29 4.56 10.42 -23.45
CA LEU A 29 3.65 11.51 -23.76
C LEU A 29 4.27 12.84 -23.32
N ARG A 30 4.12 13.85 -24.16
CA ARG A 30 4.44 15.25 -23.84
C ARG A 30 3.14 16.02 -23.69
N ILE A 31 2.92 16.60 -22.52
CA ILE A 31 1.69 17.32 -22.18
C ILE A 31 2.05 18.74 -21.75
N ARG A 32 1.20 19.71 -22.11
CA ARG A 32 1.29 21.09 -21.63
C ARG A 32 0.12 21.43 -20.71
N SER A 33 0.34 22.30 -19.73
CA SER A 33 -0.74 22.81 -18.88
C SER A 33 -0.41 24.17 -18.27
N ASP A 34 -1.44 24.98 -18.01
CA ASP A 34 -1.27 26.27 -17.31
C ASP A 34 -0.94 26.08 -15.82
N PHE A 35 -1.51 25.05 -15.20
CA PHE A 35 -1.39 24.77 -13.77
C PHE A 35 -0.86 23.37 -13.51
N TYR A 36 0.09 23.27 -12.58
CA TYR A 36 0.64 22.00 -12.13
C TYR A 36 0.39 21.78 -10.63
N ILE A 37 -0.52 20.85 -10.31
CA ILE A 37 -0.90 20.51 -8.93
C ILE A 37 -0.32 19.15 -8.55
N LEU A 38 0.49 19.13 -7.49
CA LEU A 38 1.15 17.93 -6.98
C LEU A 38 0.32 17.24 -5.90
N ALA A 39 -0.29 16.11 -6.25
CA ALA A 39 -1.01 15.21 -5.33
C ALA A 39 -0.37 13.80 -5.29
N SER A 40 0.97 13.72 -5.24
CA SER A 40 1.74 12.46 -5.39
C SER A 40 1.72 11.54 -4.16
N GLY A 41 1.19 12.02 -3.03
CA GLY A 41 1.13 11.30 -1.76
C GLY A 41 2.50 11.17 -1.07
N VAL A 42 2.47 11.03 0.26
CA VAL A 42 3.70 11.00 1.09
C VAL A 42 4.24 9.58 1.37
N LEU A 43 3.44 8.53 1.11
CA LEU A 43 3.76 7.13 1.43
C LEU A 43 3.67 6.20 0.19
N SER A 44 3.86 6.75 -1.00
CA SER A 44 3.61 6.04 -2.27
C SER A 44 4.76 5.16 -2.77
N ARG A 45 5.96 5.28 -2.18
CA ARG A 45 7.18 4.54 -2.57
C ARG A 45 7.56 3.50 -1.50
N PRO A 46 7.32 2.19 -1.74
CA PRO A 46 7.74 1.13 -0.84
C PRO A 46 9.25 1.14 -0.63
N LYS A 47 9.71 0.96 0.60
CA LYS A 47 11.13 0.86 0.95
C LYS A 47 11.43 -0.54 1.48
N VAL A 48 12.37 -1.21 0.83
CA VAL A 48 12.88 -2.50 1.29
C VAL A 48 14.10 -2.26 2.19
N PRO A 49 14.24 -2.97 3.34
CA PRO A 49 15.43 -2.86 4.17
C PRO A 49 16.67 -3.32 3.40
N ASN A 50 17.77 -2.59 3.54
CA ASN A 50 19.06 -2.98 2.98
C ASN A 50 19.72 -4.03 3.90
N SER A 51 19.22 -5.27 3.85
CA SER A 51 19.75 -6.39 4.62
C SER A 51 20.64 -7.27 3.72
N PRO A 52 21.89 -7.55 4.11
CA PRO A 52 22.71 -8.53 3.41
C PRO A 52 21.99 -9.88 3.32
N GLY A 53 22.06 -10.56 2.17
CA GLY A 53 21.46 -11.88 1.99
C GLY A 53 19.95 -11.87 1.66
N LEU A 54 19.29 -10.71 1.62
CA LEU A 54 17.84 -10.65 1.42
C LEU A 54 17.42 -11.05 0.00
N LEU A 55 18.22 -10.70 -1.02
CA LEU A 55 17.91 -11.03 -2.42
C LEU A 55 18.27 -12.47 -2.76
N GLU A 56 19.11 -13.10 -1.93
CA GLU A 56 19.56 -14.49 -2.04
C GLU A 56 18.62 -15.46 -1.32
N PHE A 57 17.60 -14.96 -0.63
CA PHE A 57 16.60 -15.81 0.02
C PHE A 57 15.81 -16.60 -1.02
N GLY A 58 15.93 -17.93 -0.99
CA GLY A 58 15.28 -18.82 -1.95
C GLY A 58 13.76 -19.00 -1.78
N GLY A 59 13.15 -18.32 -0.81
CA GLY A 59 11.69 -18.31 -0.63
C GLY A 59 11.01 -17.14 -1.33
N HIS A 60 9.68 -17.09 -1.25
CA HIS A 60 8.90 -16.01 -1.85
C HIS A 60 8.94 -14.73 -1.01
N ILE A 61 9.25 -13.60 -1.63
CA ILE A 61 9.28 -12.27 -0.98
C ILE A 61 8.40 -11.31 -1.75
N PHE A 62 7.56 -10.56 -1.03
CA PHE A 62 6.83 -9.41 -1.57
C PHE A 62 6.63 -8.35 -0.49
N HIS A 63 6.30 -7.12 -0.90
CA HIS A 63 6.05 -6.00 0.00
C HIS A 63 4.54 -5.81 0.19
N THR A 64 4.07 -5.47 1.39
CA THR A 64 2.64 -5.28 1.72
C THR A 64 1.92 -4.29 0.81
N ALA A 65 2.57 -3.18 0.46
CA ALA A 65 2.09 -2.20 -0.53
C ALA A 65 1.91 -2.75 -1.98
N ARG A 66 2.37 -3.96 -2.27
CA ARG A 66 2.23 -4.69 -3.54
C ARG A 66 1.90 -6.15 -3.23
N TRP A 67 0.81 -6.35 -2.48
CA TRP A 67 0.40 -7.67 -2.00
C TRP A 67 0.21 -8.67 -3.14
N ASP A 68 0.73 -9.87 -2.98
CA ASP A 68 0.63 -10.94 -3.97
C ASP A 68 -0.44 -11.95 -3.59
N TYR A 69 -1.67 -11.71 -4.07
CA TYR A 69 -2.81 -12.61 -3.84
C TYR A 69 -2.68 -13.93 -4.63
N ASN A 70 -1.93 -13.97 -5.72
CA ASN A 70 -1.70 -15.21 -6.45
C ASN A 70 -0.90 -16.19 -5.58
N TYR A 71 0.10 -15.67 -4.85
CA TYR A 71 0.86 -16.47 -3.90
C TYR A 71 0.09 -16.79 -2.61
N THR A 72 -0.51 -15.77 -2.00
CA THR A 72 -1.13 -15.90 -0.66
C THR A 72 -2.51 -16.56 -0.66
N GLY A 73 -3.22 -16.54 -1.80
CA GLY A 73 -4.65 -16.83 -1.87
C GLY A 73 -5.50 -15.64 -1.40
N GLY A 74 -6.80 -15.70 -1.67
CA GLY A 74 -7.74 -14.62 -1.37
C GLY A 74 -7.75 -13.51 -2.44
N SER A 75 -8.35 -12.37 -2.09
CA SER A 75 -8.44 -11.16 -2.90
C SER A 75 -8.58 -9.92 -1.99
N PRO A 76 -8.63 -8.69 -2.54
CA PRO A 76 -8.96 -7.50 -1.76
C PRO A 76 -10.32 -7.59 -1.04
N GLU A 77 -11.27 -8.34 -1.58
CA GLU A 77 -12.61 -8.58 -1.02
C GLU A 77 -12.69 -9.86 -0.19
N ASP A 78 -11.82 -10.83 -0.46
CA ASP A 78 -11.75 -12.10 0.25
C ASP A 78 -10.44 -12.24 1.07
N PRO A 79 -10.48 -12.01 2.40
CA PRO A 79 -9.28 -12.01 3.23
C PRO A 79 -8.72 -13.41 3.51
N ARG A 80 -9.27 -14.47 2.91
CA ARG A 80 -8.83 -15.85 3.17
C ARG A 80 -7.51 -16.17 2.48
N LEU A 81 -6.41 -16.18 3.24
CA LEU A 81 -5.06 -16.48 2.75
C LEU A 81 -4.82 -18.00 2.63
N SER A 82 -5.66 -18.67 1.84
CA SER A 82 -5.80 -20.14 1.80
C SER A 82 -4.51 -20.88 1.43
N ASN A 83 -3.62 -20.25 0.67
CA ASN A 83 -2.41 -20.89 0.14
C ASN A 83 -1.24 -20.85 1.14
N LEU A 84 -1.44 -20.24 2.32
CA LEU A 84 -0.41 -20.10 3.34
C LEU A 84 -0.49 -21.15 4.47
N LYS A 85 -1.50 -22.03 4.47
CA LYS A 85 -1.80 -23.00 5.55
C LYS A 85 -0.65 -23.91 5.96
N ASP A 86 0.21 -24.27 5.01
CA ASP A 86 1.36 -25.12 5.24
C ASP A 86 2.68 -24.33 5.38
N LYS A 87 2.64 -23.01 5.26
CA LYS A 87 3.82 -22.15 5.16
C LYS A 87 4.26 -21.58 6.50
N ASN A 88 5.59 -21.53 6.67
CA ASN A 88 6.21 -20.70 7.69
C ASN A 88 6.46 -19.32 7.10
N VAL A 89 5.89 -18.28 7.71
CA VAL A 89 5.94 -16.91 7.20
C VAL A 89 6.72 -16.02 8.17
N ALA A 90 7.61 -15.20 7.64
CA ALA A 90 8.26 -14.12 8.38
C ALA A 90 7.68 -12.77 7.94
N PHE A 91 7.25 -11.97 8.91
CA PHE A 91 6.77 -10.61 8.70
C PHE A 91 7.75 -9.61 9.30
N LEU A 92 8.31 -8.73 8.46
CA LEU A 92 9.28 -7.72 8.87
C LEU A 92 8.58 -6.38 9.09
N GLY A 93 8.68 -5.87 10.32
CA GLY A 93 8.19 -4.54 10.68
C GLY A 93 6.90 -4.57 11.49
N THR A 94 6.80 -3.64 12.42
CA THR A 94 5.76 -3.57 13.45
C THR A 94 5.06 -2.21 13.50
N GLY A 95 5.09 -1.47 12.38
CA GLY A 95 4.31 -0.24 12.21
C GLY A 95 2.83 -0.51 11.97
N ALA A 96 2.07 0.52 11.60
CA ALA A 96 0.61 0.41 11.38
C ALA A 96 0.20 -0.74 10.44
N THR A 97 0.92 -0.93 9.34
CA THR A 97 0.68 -2.07 8.42
C THR A 97 0.89 -3.41 9.11
N GLY A 98 1.94 -3.56 9.92
CA GLY A 98 2.18 -4.80 10.67
C GLY A 98 1.09 -5.09 11.68
N ILE A 99 0.63 -4.07 12.41
CA ILE A 99 -0.47 -4.18 13.38
C ILE A 99 -1.74 -4.73 12.73
N GLN A 100 -2.03 -4.34 11.48
CA GLN A 100 -3.22 -4.81 10.76
C GLN A 100 -3.02 -6.18 10.09
N VAL A 101 -1.84 -6.44 9.50
CA VAL A 101 -1.60 -7.65 8.71
C VAL A 101 -1.25 -8.87 9.56
N VAL A 102 -0.49 -8.69 10.64
CA VAL A 102 -0.02 -9.80 11.50
C VAL A 102 -1.19 -10.63 12.06
N PRO A 103 -2.28 -10.03 12.60
CA PRO A 103 -3.43 -10.80 13.08
C PRO A 103 -4.11 -11.60 11.97
N GLU A 104 -4.17 -11.07 10.75
CA GLU A 104 -4.77 -11.80 9.62
C GLU A 104 -3.86 -12.96 9.17
N LEU A 105 -2.55 -12.74 9.06
CA LEU A 105 -1.61 -13.83 8.75
C LEU A 105 -1.67 -14.96 9.80
N ALA A 106 -1.75 -14.62 11.08
CA ALA A 106 -1.75 -15.58 12.18
C ALA A 106 -2.91 -16.60 12.11
N LYS A 107 -4.03 -16.23 11.46
CA LYS A 107 -5.18 -17.12 11.26
C LYS A 107 -4.94 -18.20 10.19
N TRP A 108 -3.98 -17.98 9.29
CA TRP A 108 -3.82 -18.78 8.08
C TRP A 108 -2.49 -19.50 7.96
N VAL A 109 -1.40 -19.04 8.58
CA VAL A 109 -0.07 -19.63 8.38
C VAL A 109 0.21 -20.79 9.33
N LYS A 110 1.11 -21.71 8.96
CA LYS A 110 1.56 -22.80 9.85
C LYS A 110 2.36 -22.26 11.03
N LYS A 111 3.25 -21.30 10.78
CA LYS A 111 4.04 -20.61 11.80
C LYS A 111 4.32 -19.19 11.35
N LEU A 112 4.09 -18.22 12.24
CA LEU A 112 4.37 -16.81 11.99
C LEU A 112 5.58 -16.38 12.83
N TYR A 113 6.56 -15.77 12.16
CA TYR A 113 7.67 -15.06 12.80
C TYR A 113 7.47 -13.56 12.60
N VAL A 114 7.40 -12.80 13.69
CA VAL A 114 7.32 -11.33 13.63
C VAL A 114 8.69 -10.76 13.97
N ILE A 115 9.34 -10.12 12.99
CA ILE A 115 10.67 -9.55 13.14
C ILE A 115 10.52 -8.06 13.47
N GLN A 116 10.75 -7.74 14.73
CA GLN A 116 10.59 -6.40 15.30
C GLN A 116 11.95 -5.74 15.53
N ARG A 117 12.12 -4.53 14.99
CA ARG A 117 13.23 -3.63 15.37
C ARG A 117 12.84 -2.66 16.48
N THR A 118 11.64 -2.07 16.37
CA THR A 118 11.13 -1.08 17.32
C THR A 118 9.64 -1.35 17.55
N PRO A 119 9.21 -1.61 18.79
CA PRO A 119 7.80 -1.86 19.08
C PRO A 119 6.95 -0.60 18.85
N ALA A 120 5.74 -0.79 18.32
CA ALA A 120 4.74 0.27 18.29
C ALA A 120 3.93 0.26 19.60
N VAL A 121 3.45 1.43 20.02
CA VAL A 121 2.43 1.53 21.07
C VAL A 121 1.09 1.15 20.46
N VAL A 122 0.39 0.19 21.08
CA VAL A 122 -0.88 -0.33 20.58
C VAL A 122 -1.97 -0.05 21.62
N ALA A 123 -3.06 0.56 21.17
CA ALA A 123 -4.26 0.84 21.96
C ALA A 123 -5.49 0.22 21.29
N GLU A 124 -6.59 0.16 22.04
CA GLU A 124 -7.86 -0.32 21.51
C GLU A 124 -8.37 0.58 20.37
N ARG A 125 -8.83 -0.03 19.27
CA ARG A 125 -9.43 0.68 18.14
C ARG A 125 -10.92 0.99 18.35
N GLY A 126 -11.64 0.12 19.07
CA GLY A 126 -13.08 0.25 19.32
C GLY A 126 -13.93 0.16 18.05
N GLN A 127 -13.53 -0.64 17.07
CA GLN A 127 -14.26 -0.74 15.79
C GLN A 127 -15.65 -1.36 16.00
N THR A 128 -16.69 -0.64 15.55
CA THR A 128 -18.08 -1.08 15.61
C THR A 128 -18.81 -0.73 14.30
N PRO A 129 -19.89 -1.46 13.94
CA PRO A 129 -20.76 -1.08 12.82
C PRO A 129 -21.40 0.28 13.07
N ILE A 130 -21.59 1.06 11.99
CA ILE A 130 -22.33 2.33 12.05
C ILE A 130 -23.79 2.04 12.37
N ASP A 131 -24.35 2.66 13.42
CA ASP A 131 -25.79 2.67 13.69
C ASP A 131 -26.46 3.78 12.85
N PRO A 132 -27.37 3.44 11.92
CA PRO A 132 -28.07 4.45 11.11
C PRO A 132 -28.86 5.45 11.94
N LYS A 133 -29.38 5.06 13.11
CA LYS A 133 -30.11 5.99 13.99
C LYS A 133 -29.16 6.99 14.64
N GLN A 134 -27.99 6.55 15.08
CA GLN A 134 -26.94 7.41 15.60
C GLN A 134 -26.43 8.35 14.50
N TRP A 135 -26.12 7.83 13.31
CA TRP A 135 -25.69 8.63 12.17
C TRP A 135 -26.68 9.74 11.84
N CYS A 136 -27.96 9.41 11.68
CA CYS A 136 -29.01 10.40 11.42
C CYS A 136 -29.15 11.45 12.53
N ARG A 137 -28.82 11.13 13.79
CA ARG A 137 -28.80 12.14 14.87
C ARG A 137 -27.61 13.07 14.72
N ASP A 138 -26.43 12.50 14.47
CA ASP A 138 -25.16 13.23 14.49
C ASP A 138 -24.94 14.11 13.27
N THR A 139 -25.49 13.75 12.11
CA THR A 139 -25.27 14.47 10.84
C THR A 139 -26.46 15.34 10.40
N ARG A 140 -27.41 15.61 11.29
CA ARG A 140 -28.63 16.37 10.94
C ARG A 140 -28.40 17.87 10.82
N GLU A 141 -27.34 18.38 11.42
CA GLU A 141 -27.04 19.80 11.46
C GLU A 141 -26.08 20.23 10.34
N LYS A 142 -26.22 21.46 9.88
CA LYS A 142 -25.38 22.02 8.81
C LYS A 142 -23.92 22.06 9.26
N GLY A 143 -23.04 21.40 8.50
CA GLY A 143 -21.61 21.29 8.80
C GLY A 143 -21.13 19.86 9.04
N TRP A 144 -22.03 18.89 8.94
CA TRP A 144 -21.78 17.44 9.00
C TRP A 144 -22.28 16.74 7.75
#